data_AF-A0A4U6PA30-F1
#
_entry.id   AF-A0A4U6PA30-F1
#
_cell.length_a   1.000
_cell.length_b   1.000
_cell.length_c   1.000
_cell.angle_alpha   90.00
_cell.angle_beta   90.00
_cell.angle_gamma   90.00
#
_symmetry.space_group_name_H-M   'P 1'
#
loop_
_entity.id
_entity.type
_entity.pdbx_description
1 polymer ?
#
loop_
_entity_poly.entity_id
_entity_poly.type
_entity_poly.pdbx_seq_one_letter_code
_entity_poly.pdbx_strand_id
1 'polypeptide(L)'
;MAHHSALTVRDEPDRAQLELFRSIPGNIPPRDAQDLMAWPFFSLAKSPRTVPIAFEMGQTWISVEAVHQHGMATIWDADILIWAASQLVEARDAGRPTSRLMATTPFEILTYIGRGTSRDNYDRLKAALDRLQATSVATSIRQQHERRRHRFSWINEWQERLDGKGRPLGIELILPDWFYAAVLDRALILTIDPAYFRLTGGLERWLYRIVRKHGGRQVGGWSFDLSHLHAKSGVLSPYKRFAFELRDIVRRQPLPGYHLLIDRDSGRERLSFAPIALSGFERALRRTRASQQR
;
A
#
# COMPACT_ATOMS: atom_id res chain seq x y z
N MET A 1 7.75 -22.61 58.56
CA MET A 1 7.23 -23.58 57.57
C MET A 1 6.90 -22.82 56.30
N ALA A 2 7.74 -22.97 55.27
CA ALA A 2 7.60 -22.27 54.00
C ALA A 2 6.66 -23.08 53.08
N HIS A 3 5.53 -22.48 52.68
CA HIS A 3 4.67 -23.03 51.64
C HIS A 3 5.23 -22.68 50.27
N HIS A 4 5.87 -23.66 49.63
CA HIS A 4 6.19 -23.62 48.21
C HIS A 4 4.90 -23.96 47.43
N SER A 5 4.20 -22.94 46.92
CA SER A 5 3.16 -23.14 45.91
C SER A 5 3.84 -23.33 44.57
N ALA A 6 3.77 -24.56 44.04
CA ALA A 6 4.18 -24.86 42.68
C ALA A 6 3.27 -24.09 41.71
N LEU A 7 3.80 -23.03 41.11
CA LEU A 7 3.24 -22.40 39.93
C LEU A 7 3.31 -23.42 38.80
N THR A 8 2.15 -23.99 38.47
CA THR A 8 1.93 -24.72 37.22
C THR A 8 2.17 -23.71 36.10
N VAL A 9 3.30 -23.88 35.41
CA VAL A 9 3.56 -23.23 34.13
C VAL A 9 2.43 -23.67 33.21
N ARG A 10 1.47 -22.78 32.99
CA ARG A 10 0.53 -22.93 31.89
C ARG A 10 1.37 -22.82 30.63
N ASP A 11 1.43 -23.91 29.87
CA ASP A 11 1.85 -23.88 28.47
C ASP A 11 1.13 -22.72 27.79
N GLU A 12 1.85 -21.64 27.51
CA GLU A 12 1.40 -20.68 26.52
C GLU A 12 1.23 -21.45 25.21
N PRO A 13 0.13 -21.24 24.47
CA PRO A 13 -0.04 -21.92 23.20
C PRO A 13 1.12 -21.51 22.30
N ASP A 14 1.89 -22.53 21.96
CA ASP A 14 2.73 -22.70 20.78
C ASP A 14 2.57 -21.52 19.80
N ARG A 15 3.67 -20.83 19.47
CA ARG A 15 3.72 -19.85 18.38
C ARG A 15 3.15 -20.53 17.14
N ALA A 16 1.85 -20.33 16.88
CA ALA A 16 1.13 -21.05 15.85
C ALA A 16 1.94 -20.97 14.55
N GLN A 17 2.48 -22.10 14.11
CA GLN A 17 3.25 -22.19 12.89
C GLN A 17 2.33 -21.72 11.77
N LEU A 18 2.57 -20.51 11.27
CA LEU A 18 1.74 -19.92 10.22
C LEU A 18 1.78 -20.88 9.02
N GLU A 19 0.62 -21.28 8.53
CA GLU A 19 0.56 -22.08 7.32
C GLU A 19 1.09 -21.27 6.14
N LEU A 20 1.84 -21.90 5.24
CA LEU A 20 2.48 -21.23 4.12
C LEU A 20 1.44 -20.87 3.05
N PHE A 21 1.27 -19.58 2.76
CA PHE A 21 0.50 -19.11 1.61
C PHE A 21 1.39 -18.93 0.40
N ARG A 22 1.20 -19.75 -0.64
CA ARG A 22 1.91 -19.58 -1.92
C ARG A 22 1.18 -18.59 -2.81
N SER A 23 1.94 -17.73 -3.49
CA SER A 23 1.43 -16.84 -4.53
C SER A 23 0.59 -17.60 -5.57
N ILE A 24 -0.53 -16.99 -5.96
CA ILE A 24 -1.36 -17.43 -7.08
C ILE A 24 -0.81 -16.81 -8.38
N PRO A 25 -0.42 -17.60 -9.39
CA PRO A 25 -0.03 -17.08 -10.70
C PRO A 25 -1.26 -16.64 -11.51
N GLY A 26 -1.13 -15.58 -12.30
CA GLY A 26 -2.18 -15.13 -13.23
C GLY A 26 -2.42 -13.62 -13.24
N ASN A 27 -3.41 -13.19 -14.03
CA ASN A 27 -3.78 -11.78 -14.16
C ASN A 27 -4.77 -11.37 -13.08
N ILE A 28 -4.27 -11.19 -11.85
CA ILE A 28 -5.07 -10.77 -10.71
C ILE A 28 -5.24 -9.25 -10.76
N PRO A 29 -6.48 -8.71 -10.71
CA PRO A 29 -6.67 -7.28 -10.72
C PRO A 29 -6.10 -6.62 -9.45
N PRO A 30 -5.29 -5.55 -9.56
CA PRO A 30 -4.66 -4.92 -8.39
C PRO A 30 -5.65 -4.45 -7.33
N ARG A 31 -5.33 -4.73 -6.07
CA ARG A 31 -6.10 -4.39 -4.87
C ARG A 31 -5.21 -3.61 -3.92
N ASP A 32 -5.71 -2.47 -3.47
CA ASP A 32 -5.02 -1.63 -2.51
C ASP A 32 -5.88 -1.42 -1.26
N ALA A 33 -5.23 -1.31 -0.11
CA ALA A 33 -5.87 -1.07 1.16
C ALA A 33 -6.20 0.42 1.30
N GLN A 34 -7.47 0.73 1.56
CA GLN A 34 -8.00 2.09 1.56
C GLN A 34 -7.29 3.02 2.55
N ASP A 35 -6.82 2.51 3.67
CA ASP A 35 -6.06 3.31 4.64
C ASP A 35 -4.72 3.79 4.08
N LEU A 36 -4.02 2.95 3.32
CA LEU A 36 -2.76 3.34 2.68
C LEU A 36 -3.01 4.32 1.52
N MET A 37 -4.23 4.41 1.01
CA MET A 37 -4.62 5.36 -0.01
C MET A 37 -5.01 6.73 0.55
N ALA A 38 -5.46 6.77 1.80
CA ALA A 38 -6.00 7.98 2.43
C ALA A 38 -4.96 8.75 3.26
N TRP A 39 -3.88 8.10 3.69
CA TRP A 39 -3.00 8.64 4.72
C TRP A 39 -1.51 8.54 4.38
N PRO A 40 -0.65 9.45 4.90
CA PRO A 40 0.76 9.51 4.55
C PRO A 40 1.58 8.46 5.30
N PHE A 41 1.70 7.27 4.72
CA PHE A 41 2.49 6.17 5.28
C PHE A 41 3.87 5.99 4.65
N PHE A 42 4.14 6.67 3.53
CA PHE A 42 5.32 6.44 2.70
C PHE A 42 6.00 7.74 2.30
N SER A 43 7.32 7.71 2.14
CA SER A 43 8.04 8.79 1.49
C SER A 43 7.64 8.91 0.01
N LEU A 44 7.38 10.13 -0.46
CA LEU A 44 7.08 10.42 -1.87
C LEU A 44 8.33 10.82 -2.67
N ALA A 45 9.48 10.96 -2.01
CA ALA A 45 10.74 11.32 -2.64
C ALA A 45 11.51 10.07 -3.10
N LYS A 46 12.23 10.18 -4.23
CA LYS A 46 13.15 9.13 -4.69
C LYS A 46 14.42 9.04 -3.84
N SER A 47 14.81 10.14 -3.21
CA SER A 47 15.92 10.18 -2.28
C SER A 47 15.52 9.55 -0.94
N PRO A 48 16.44 8.84 -0.25
CA PRO A 48 16.20 8.34 1.09
C PRO A 48 15.71 9.44 2.04
N ARG A 49 14.68 9.14 2.82
CA ARG A 49 14.15 10.03 3.86
C ARG A 49 14.34 9.38 5.23
N THR A 50 15.01 10.08 6.13
CA THR A 50 15.15 9.70 7.55
C THR A 50 14.31 10.59 8.47
N VAL A 51 13.95 11.80 8.01
CA VAL A 51 13.04 12.70 8.71
C VAL A 51 11.67 12.01 8.86
N PRO A 52 11.11 11.88 10.08
CA PRO A 52 9.84 11.21 10.29
C PRO A 52 8.67 11.85 9.52
N ILE A 53 7.62 11.07 9.28
CA ILE A 53 6.29 11.61 8.95
C ILE A 53 5.54 11.68 10.28
N ALA A 54 5.26 12.89 10.76
CA ALA A 54 4.34 13.14 11.86
C ALA A 54 3.11 13.82 11.28
N PHE A 55 1.97 13.14 11.31
CA PHE A 55 0.73 13.61 10.70
C PHE A 55 -0.41 13.53 11.71
N GLU A 56 -1.18 14.63 11.82
CA GLU A 56 -2.37 14.72 12.67
C GLU A 56 -3.50 15.40 11.90
N MET A 57 -4.71 14.85 12.00
CA MET A 57 -5.92 15.44 11.45
C MET A 57 -7.14 14.99 12.24
N GLY A 58 -7.76 15.91 12.97
CA GLY A 58 -8.81 15.58 13.93
C GLY A 58 -8.29 14.63 15.00
N GLN A 59 -8.96 13.49 15.20
CA GLN A 59 -8.55 12.44 16.14
C GLN A 59 -7.57 11.41 15.51
N THR A 60 -7.22 11.58 14.23
CA THR A 60 -6.34 10.64 13.53
C THR A 60 -4.90 11.11 13.62
N TRP A 61 -3.99 10.25 14.08
CA TRP A 61 -2.55 10.51 14.08
C TRP A 61 -1.78 9.34 13.48
N ILE A 62 -0.64 9.67 12.86
CA ILE A 62 0.31 8.73 12.25
C ILE A 62 1.72 9.22 12.52
N SER A 63 2.58 8.33 13.01
CA SER A 63 4.03 8.49 13.05
C SER A 63 4.66 7.42 12.18
N VAL A 64 5.51 7.83 11.24
CA VAL A 64 6.36 6.93 10.45
C VAL A 64 7.81 7.32 10.67
N GLU A 65 8.58 6.37 11.19
CA GLU A 65 9.99 6.53 11.56
C GLU A 65 10.84 5.57 10.72
N ALA A 66 12.05 5.99 10.41
CA ALA A 66 12.97 5.24 9.57
C ALA A 66 14.34 5.09 10.24
N VAL A 67 15.00 3.97 9.95
CA VAL A 67 16.39 3.76 10.35
C VAL A 67 17.32 4.43 9.33
N HIS A 68 18.43 5.03 9.80
CA HIS A 68 19.35 5.77 8.93
C HIS A 68 19.94 4.94 7.78
N GLN A 69 20.23 3.65 8.02
CA GLN A 69 20.86 2.76 7.03
C GLN A 69 20.00 2.54 5.78
N HIS A 70 18.69 2.35 5.95
CA HIS A 70 17.79 2.01 4.83
C HIS A 70 16.95 3.19 4.36
N GLY A 71 16.69 4.17 5.23
CA GLY A 71 15.69 5.20 5.00
C GLY A 71 14.26 4.66 5.09
N MET A 72 13.29 5.56 4.97
CA MET A 72 11.86 5.25 5.04
C MET A 72 11.38 4.52 3.79
N ALA A 73 10.45 3.59 3.97
CA ALA A 73 9.69 2.98 2.89
C ALA A 73 9.04 4.06 2.02
N THR A 74 9.22 3.91 0.72
CA THR A 74 8.77 4.84 -0.30
C THR A 74 7.46 4.39 -0.91
N ILE A 75 6.78 5.29 -1.61
CA ILE A 75 5.52 4.98 -2.31
C ILE A 75 5.69 3.93 -3.43
N TRP A 76 6.93 3.68 -3.89
CA TRP A 76 7.23 2.58 -4.81
C TRP A 76 7.33 1.23 -4.08
N ASP A 77 7.79 1.22 -2.84
CA ASP A 77 7.88 -0.01 -2.03
C ASP A 77 6.46 -0.53 -1.70
N ALA A 78 5.47 0.37 -1.62
CA ALA A 78 4.06 0.03 -1.47
C ALA A 78 3.51 -0.88 -2.59
N ASP A 79 4.20 -1.00 -3.74
CA ASP A 79 3.81 -1.90 -4.82
C ASP A 79 3.85 -3.37 -4.39
N ILE A 80 4.77 -3.72 -3.50
CA ILE A 80 4.87 -5.06 -2.90
C ILE A 80 3.64 -5.32 -2.02
N LEU A 81 3.17 -4.32 -1.28
CA LEU A 81 1.96 -4.43 -0.46
C LEU A 81 0.70 -4.53 -1.31
N ILE A 82 0.63 -3.82 -2.44
CA ILE A 82 -0.46 -3.96 -3.42
C ILE A 82 -0.47 -5.37 -4.01
N TRP A 83 0.69 -5.91 -4.39
CA TRP A 83 0.81 -7.30 -4.81
C TRP A 83 0.29 -8.25 -3.71
N ALA A 84 0.80 -8.12 -2.48
CA ALA A 84 0.42 -8.99 -1.38
C ALA A 84 -1.09 -8.95 -1.09
N ALA A 85 -1.67 -7.75 -1.03
CA ALA A 85 -3.11 -7.56 -0.86
C ALA A 85 -3.92 -8.20 -1.99
N SER A 86 -3.44 -8.11 -3.23
CA SER A 86 -4.11 -8.69 -4.40
C SER A 86 -4.15 -10.22 -4.31
N GLN A 87 -3.04 -10.86 -3.93
CA GLN A 87 -2.98 -12.32 -3.77
C GLN A 87 -3.93 -12.82 -2.68
N LEU A 88 -3.94 -12.14 -1.53
CA LEU A 88 -4.78 -12.50 -0.39
C LEU A 88 -6.27 -12.30 -0.67
N VAL A 89 -6.62 -11.19 -1.33
CA VAL A 89 -8.00 -10.92 -1.74
C VAL A 89 -8.48 -11.95 -2.76
N GLU A 90 -7.66 -12.30 -3.75
CA GLU A 90 -8.00 -13.33 -4.73
C GLU A 90 -8.25 -14.69 -4.07
N ALA A 91 -7.34 -15.12 -3.17
CA ALA A 91 -7.49 -16.36 -2.43
C ALA A 91 -8.76 -16.38 -1.57
N ARG A 92 -9.00 -15.30 -0.80
CA ARG A 92 -10.20 -15.15 0.03
C ARG A 92 -11.46 -15.19 -0.82
N ASP A 93 -11.49 -14.48 -1.95
CA ASP A 93 -12.65 -14.42 -2.83
C ASP A 93 -12.92 -15.77 -3.50
N ALA A 94 -11.89 -16.58 -3.72
CA ALA A 94 -11.98 -17.97 -4.18
C ALA A 94 -12.23 -19.01 -3.07
N GLY A 95 -12.45 -18.58 -1.81
CA GLY A 95 -12.68 -19.48 -0.68
C GLY A 95 -11.47 -20.33 -0.27
N ARG A 96 -10.25 -19.92 -0.66
CA ARG A 96 -8.99 -20.61 -0.31
C ARG A 96 -8.44 -20.08 1.02
N PRO A 97 -7.74 -20.91 1.81
CA PRO A 97 -7.09 -20.45 3.02
C PRO A 97 -6.05 -19.38 2.70
N THR A 98 -5.96 -18.38 3.58
CA THR A 98 -4.99 -17.28 3.51
C THR A 98 -4.09 -17.30 4.73
N SER A 99 -2.87 -16.78 4.59
CA SER A 99 -1.93 -16.63 5.68
C SER A 99 -1.11 -15.36 5.52
N ARG A 100 -0.59 -14.86 6.65
CA ARG A 100 0.37 -13.76 6.67
C ARG A 100 1.76 -14.18 6.19
N LEU A 101 2.09 -15.47 6.33
CA LEU A 101 3.33 -16.05 5.84
C LEU A 101 3.15 -16.34 4.35
N MET A 102 3.72 -15.49 3.50
CA MET A 102 3.64 -15.60 2.06
C MET A 102 4.96 -16.12 1.47
N ALA A 103 4.89 -17.08 0.55
CA ALA A 103 6.00 -17.51 -0.30
C ALA A 103 5.74 -17.16 -1.76
N THR A 104 6.78 -16.68 -2.44
CA THR A 104 6.74 -16.30 -3.86
C THR A 104 8.14 -16.31 -4.46
N THR A 105 8.26 -16.02 -5.75
CA THR A 105 9.55 -15.72 -6.39
C THR A 105 9.70 -14.21 -6.68
N PRO A 106 10.94 -13.68 -6.71
CA PRO A 106 11.18 -12.31 -7.18
C PRO A 106 10.56 -12.02 -8.54
N PHE A 107 10.59 -13.00 -9.44
CA PHE A 107 10.02 -12.93 -10.78
C PHE A 107 8.51 -12.64 -10.76
N GLU A 108 7.75 -13.31 -9.88
CA GLU A 108 6.30 -13.13 -9.76
C GLU A 108 5.95 -11.72 -9.26
N ILE A 109 6.63 -11.23 -8.21
CA ILE A 109 6.40 -9.87 -7.72
C ILE A 109 6.70 -8.86 -8.83
N LEU A 110 7.91 -8.90 -9.40
CA LEU A 110 8.39 -7.91 -10.37
C LEU A 110 7.53 -7.89 -11.63
N THR A 111 7.17 -9.06 -12.15
CA THR A 111 6.29 -9.16 -13.33
C THR A 111 4.91 -8.57 -13.02
N TYR A 112 4.35 -8.86 -11.84
CA TYR A 112 3.04 -8.33 -11.43
C TYR A 112 3.04 -6.80 -11.34
N ILE A 113 4.08 -6.20 -10.75
CA ILE A 113 4.19 -4.74 -10.61
C ILE A 113 4.79 -4.06 -11.85
N GLY A 114 4.91 -4.77 -12.97
CA GLY A 114 5.38 -4.23 -14.25
C GLY A 114 6.84 -3.77 -14.27
N ARG A 115 7.71 -4.43 -13.49
CA ARG A 115 9.16 -4.17 -13.43
C ARG A 115 9.94 -5.22 -14.23
N GLY A 116 11.14 -4.83 -14.66
CA GLY A 116 12.06 -5.77 -15.31
C GLY A 116 12.56 -6.83 -14.33
N THR A 117 13.08 -7.94 -14.86
CA THR A 117 13.55 -9.10 -14.07
C THR A 117 15.07 -9.27 -14.16
N SER A 118 15.80 -8.17 -14.34
CA SER A 118 17.26 -8.16 -14.31
C SER A 118 17.79 -8.25 -12.87
N ARG A 119 19.08 -8.55 -12.72
CA ARG A 119 19.77 -8.58 -11.42
C ARG A 119 19.58 -7.29 -10.61
N ASP A 120 19.76 -6.13 -11.25
CA ASP A 120 19.56 -4.82 -10.60
C ASP A 120 18.11 -4.63 -10.12
N ASN A 121 17.10 -5.15 -10.84
CA ASN A 121 15.72 -5.12 -10.35
C ASN A 121 15.51 -6.04 -9.14
N TYR A 122 16.22 -7.17 -9.08
CA TYR A 122 16.16 -8.08 -7.93
C TYR A 122 16.82 -7.44 -6.71
N ASP A 123 17.97 -6.80 -6.87
CA ASP A 123 18.65 -6.08 -5.79
C ASP A 123 17.79 -4.91 -5.27
N ARG A 124 17.09 -4.20 -6.16
CA ARG A 124 16.11 -3.16 -5.79
C ARG A 124 14.91 -3.71 -5.03
N LEU A 125 14.42 -4.91 -5.39
CA LEU A 125 13.35 -5.59 -4.65
C LEU A 125 13.81 -5.91 -3.23
N LYS A 126 15.02 -6.45 -3.05
CA LYS A 126 15.60 -6.72 -1.71
C LYS A 126 15.69 -5.44 -0.89
N ALA A 127 16.24 -4.37 -1.47
CA ALA A 127 16.32 -3.08 -0.79
C ALA A 127 14.94 -2.50 -0.42
N ALA A 128 13.90 -2.79 -1.22
CA ALA A 128 12.52 -2.41 -0.91
C ALA A 128 11.95 -3.23 0.27
N LEU A 129 12.21 -4.54 0.32
CA LEU A 129 11.84 -5.40 1.45
C LEU A 129 12.53 -4.95 2.74
N ASP A 130 13.83 -4.62 2.68
CA ASP A 130 14.57 -4.07 3.82
C ASP A 130 13.98 -2.75 4.33
N ARG A 131 13.62 -1.83 3.41
CA ARG A 131 12.96 -0.56 3.79
C ARG A 131 11.58 -0.81 4.42
N LEU A 132 10.80 -1.74 3.89
CA LEU A 132 9.48 -2.10 4.43
C LEU A 132 9.59 -2.72 5.83
N GLN A 133 10.63 -3.52 6.08
CA GLN A 133 10.90 -4.11 7.39
C GLN A 133 11.45 -3.08 8.39
N ALA A 134 12.34 -2.19 7.96
CA ALA A 134 12.98 -1.19 8.81
C ALA A 134 12.12 0.04 9.11
N THR A 135 11.02 0.25 8.40
CA THR A 135 10.12 1.39 8.62
C THR A 135 9.13 1.09 9.74
N SER A 136 9.19 1.87 10.82
CA SER A 136 8.28 1.73 11.97
C SER A 136 7.08 2.67 11.81
N VAL A 137 5.88 2.12 11.88
CA VAL A 137 4.62 2.85 11.79
C VAL A 137 3.89 2.76 13.12
N ALA A 138 3.42 3.90 13.63
CA ALA A 138 2.48 3.96 14.74
C ALA A 138 1.27 4.81 14.33
N THR A 139 0.04 4.37 14.66
CA THR A 139 -1.18 5.08 14.24
C THR A 139 -2.38 4.85 15.15
N SER A 140 -3.33 5.79 15.16
CA SER A 140 -4.69 5.59 15.73
C SER A 140 -5.71 4.94 14.79
N ILE A 141 -5.35 4.70 13.52
CA ILE A 141 -6.27 4.16 12.51
C ILE A 141 -6.68 2.74 12.89
N ARG A 142 -7.99 2.54 13.01
CA ARG A 142 -8.62 1.28 13.47
C ARG A 142 -8.19 0.88 14.88
N GLN A 143 -7.94 1.88 15.74
CA GLN A 143 -7.55 1.69 17.14
C GLN A 143 -8.50 2.44 18.11
N GLN A 144 -9.69 2.84 17.64
CA GLN A 144 -10.59 3.74 18.37
C GLN A 144 -11.07 3.21 19.73
N HIS A 145 -10.90 1.92 20.02
CA HIS A 145 -11.30 1.29 21.29
C HIS A 145 -10.09 0.70 22.05
N GLU A 146 -8.89 0.82 21.49
CA GLU A 146 -7.66 0.33 22.11
C GLU A 146 -6.97 1.46 22.88
N ARG A 147 -6.75 1.27 24.18
CA ARG A 147 -5.97 2.20 25.03
C ARG A 147 -4.46 2.16 24.75
N ARG A 148 -4.02 1.49 23.68
CA ARG A 148 -2.60 1.23 23.38
C ARG A 148 -2.22 1.83 22.04
N ARG A 149 -0.97 2.29 21.95
CA ARG A 149 -0.36 2.70 20.67
C ARG A 149 0.01 1.43 19.91
N HIS A 150 -0.62 1.17 18.77
CA HIS A 150 -0.24 0.07 17.89
C HIS A 150 0.94 0.50 17.01
N ARG A 151 2.04 -0.27 17.08
CA ARG A 151 3.27 -0.03 16.31
C ARG A 151 3.65 -1.29 15.54
N PHE A 152 4.01 -1.15 14.27
CA PHE A 152 4.35 -2.28 13.39
C PHE A 152 5.31 -1.86 12.27
N SER A 153 5.90 -2.85 11.59
CA SER A 153 6.60 -2.68 10.31
C SER A 153 5.75 -3.22 9.17
N TRP A 154 5.92 -2.71 7.94
CA TRP A 154 5.11 -3.16 6.79
C TRP A 154 5.35 -4.63 6.42
N ILE A 155 6.55 -5.12 6.73
CA ILE A 155 6.93 -6.53 6.70
C ILE A 155 7.59 -6.83 8.04
N ASN A 156 7.08 -7.83 8.76
CA ASN A 156 7.66 -8.21 10.06
C ASN A 156 8.98 -8.95 9.86
N GLU A 157 9.01 -9.82 8.85
CA GLU A 157 10.14 -10.68 8.53
C GLU A 157 10.15 -10.99 7.04
N TRP A 158 11.33 -11.09 6.43
CA TRP A 158 11.50 -11.67 5.11
C TRP A 158 12.82 -12.43 5.03
N GLN A 159 12.85 -13.48 4.21
CA GLN A 159 14.05 -14.28 3.98
C GLN A 159 14.11 -14.81 2.55
N GLU A 160 15.34 -14.92 2.03
CA GLU A 160 15.58 -15.67 0.79
C GLU A 160 15.65 -17.16 1.11
N ARG A 161 14.91 -17.96 0.34
CA ARG A 161 15.05 -19.41 0.41
C ARG A 161 16.11 -19.85 -0.57
N LEU A 162 17.05 -20.66 -0.09
CA LEU A 162 18.04 -21.35 -0.92
C LEU A 162 17.77 -22.86 -0.85
N ASP A 163 18.04 -23.58 -1.93
CA ASP A 163 18.11 -25.04 -1.90
C ASP A 163 19.42 -25.51 -1.23
N GLY A 164 19.56 -26.82 -0.99
CA GLY A 164 20.77 -27.40 -0.41
C GLY A 164 22.04 -27.24 -1.27
N LYS A 165 21.93 -26.67 -2.48
CA LYS A 165 23.03 -26.34 -3.40
C LYS A 165 23.22 -24.83 -3.57
N GLY A 166 22.54 -24.01 -2.76
CA GLY A 166 22.63 -22.54 -2.77
C GLY A 166 21.83 -21.86 -3.88
N ARG A 167 20.93 -22.56 -4.59
CA ARG A 167 20.08 -21.96 -5.63
C ARG A 167 18.87 -21.25 -5.01
N PRO A 168 18.49 -20.05 -5.46
CA PRO A 168 17.33 -19.35 -4.93
C PRO A 168 16.03 -20.09 -5.26
N LEU A 169 15.30 -20.49 -4.21
CA LEU A 169 13.98 -21.11 -4.27
C LEU A 169 12.84 -20.07 -4.19
N GLY A 170 13.14 -18.84 -3.78
CA GLY A 170 12.16 -17.75 -3.69
C GLY A 170 12.39 -16.87 -2.46
N ILE A 171 11.34 -16.12 -2.11
CA ILE A 171 11.28 -15.25 -0.94
C ILE A 171 10.09 -15.70 -0.09
N GLU A 172 10.30 -15.72 1.22
CA GLU A 172 9.25 -15.76 2.22
C GLU A 172 9.15 -14.41 2.93
N LEU A 173 7.92 -13.98 3.24
CA LEU A 173 7.68 -12.75 4.01
C LEU A 173 6.49 -12.92 4.95
N ILE A 174 6.54 -12.25 6.09
CA ILE A 174 5.48 -12.22 7.09
C ILE A 174 4.87 -10.82 7.13
N LEU A 175 3.60 -10.70 6.76
CA LEU A 175 2.85 -9.45 6.84
C LEU A 175 2.40 -9.14 8.28
N PRO A 176 2.36 -7.87 8.71
CA PRO A 176 1.85 -7.50 10.03
C PRO A 176 0.33 -7.75 10.13
N ASP A 177 -0.14 -8.06 11.35
CA ASP A 177 -1.57 -8.33 11.61
C ASP A 177 -2.45 -7.16 11.19
N TRP A 178 -1.99 -5.95 11.46
CA TRP A 178 -2.69 -4.72 11.09
C TRP A 178 -2.96 -4.63 9.58
N PHE A 179 -1.99 -4.98 8.74
CA PHE A 179 -2.18 -4.96 7.29
C PHE A 179 -3.04 -6.14 6.83
N TYR A 180 -2.77 -7.34 7.34
CA TYR A 180 -3.51 -8.54 6.98
C TYR A 180 -5.01 -8.42 7.30
N ALA A 181 -5.35 -7.95 8.51
CA ALA A 181 -6.74 -7.71 8.91
C ALA A 181 -7.44 -6.71 7.98
N ALA A 182 -6.74 -5.64 7.57
CA ALA A 182 -7.26 -4.68 6.59
C ALA A 182 -7.60 -5.32 5.25
N VAL A 183 -6.71 -6.19 4.77
CA VAL A 183 -6.84 -6.83 3.46
C VAL A 183 -7.99 -7.83 3.44
N LEU A 184 -8.21 -8.54 4.55
CA LEU A 184 -9.30 -9.50 4.66
C LEU A 184 -10.68 -8.82 4.79
N ASP A 185 -10.75 -7.59 5.30
CA ASP A 185 -11.99 -6.82 5.30
C ASP A 185 -12.32 -6.28 3.90
N ARG A 186 -13.40 -6.81 3.30
CA ARG A 186 -13.90 -6.39 1.98
C ARG A 186 -14.21 -4.89 1.92
N ALA A 187 -14.63 -4.27 3.04
CA ALA A 187 -14.98 -2.86 3.09
C ALA A 187 -13.76 -1.94 3.01
N LEU A 188 -12.56 -2.46 3.27
CA LEU A 188 -11.30 -1.69 3.33
C LEU A 188 -10.41 -1.87 2.11
N ILE A 189 -10.89 -2.53 1.05
CA ILE A 189 -10.14 -2.78 -0.18
C ILE A 189 -10.75 -2.05 -1.37
N LEU A 190 -9.90 -1.52 -2.26
CA LEU A 190 -10.30 -1.01 -3.56
C LEU A 190 -9.50 -1.65 -4.69
N THR A 191 -10.20 -2.02 -5.77
CA THR A 191 -9.55 -2.31 -7.05
C THR A 191 -8.93 -1.04 -7.62
N ILE A 192 -7.68 -1.11 -8.06
CA ILE A 192 -7.00 -0.03 -8.77
C ILE A 192 -6.72 -0.44 -10.23
N ASP A 193 -6.45 0.56 -11.07
CA ASP A 193 -6.12 0.35 -12.48
C ASP A 193 -4.69 -0.21 -12.61
N PRO A 194 -4.45 -1.29 -13.37
CA PRO A 194 -3.10 -1.82 -13.59
C PRO A 194 -2.10 -0.79 -14.16
N ALA A 195 -2.58 0.24 -14.87
CA ALA A 195 -1.76 1.34 -15.34
C ALA A 195 -1.11 2.17 -14.21
N TYR A 196 -1.58 2.04 -12.97
CA TYR A 196 -0.96 2.64 -11.79
C TYR A 196 0.55 2.35 -11.71
N PHE A 197 0.95 1.11 -12.04
CA PHE A 197 2.36 0.73 -11.95
C PHE A 197 3.26 1.48 -12.95
N ARG A 198 2.69 2.10 -13.99
CA ARG A 198 3.43 2.94 -14.95
C ARG A 198 3.71 4.35 -14.46
N LEU A 199 3.05 4.81 -13.39
CA LEU A 199 3.26 6.15 -12.84
C LEU A 199 4.68 6.26 -12.24
N THR A 200 5.45 7.26 -12.69
CA THR A 200 6.88 7.35 -12.35
C THR A 200 7.19 8.34 -11.22
N GLY A 201 6.29 9.28 -10.95
CA GLY A 201 6.44 10.30 -9.91
C GLY A 201 5.84 9.89 -8.58
N GLY A 202 6.50 10.21 -7.45
CA GLY A 202 5.99 9.83 -6.13
C GLY A 202 4.71 10.60 -5.75
N LEU A 203 4.67 11.90 -6.04
CA LEU A 203 3.45 12.72 -5.86
C LEU A 203 2.31 12.24 -6.78
N GLU A 204 2.64 11.83 -8.00
CA GLU A 204 1.68 11.30 -8.98
C GLU A 204 1.03 10.00 -8.51
N ARG A 205 1.82 9.06 -7.98
CA ARG A 205 1.33 7.80 -7.39
C ARG A 205 0.47 8.04 -6.15
N TRP A 206 0.92 8.92 -5.25
CA TRP A 206 0.14 9.30 -4.09
C TRP A 206 -1.20 9.94 -4.49
N LEU A 207 -1.17 10.87 -5.45
CA LEU A 207 -2.37 11.55 -5.91
C LEU A 207 -3.38 10.57 -6.51
N TYR A 208 -2.90 9.61 -7.32
CA TYR A 208 -3.76 8.55 -7.84
C TYR A 208 -4.51 7.82 -6.73
N ARG A 209 -3.82 7.46 -5.64
CA ARG A 209 -4.46 6.75 -4.51
C ARG A 209 -5.52 7.61 -3.82
N ILE A 210 -5.24 8.89 -3.59
CA ILE A 210 -6.19 9.86 -3.03
C ILE A 210 -7.42 9.98 -3.94
N VAL A 211 -7.20 10.22 -5.23
CA VAL A 211 -8.26 10.35 -6.24
C VAL A 211 -9.08 9.07 -6.33
N ARG A 212 -8.46 7.89 -6.30
CA ARG A 212 -9.16 6.61 -6.36
C ARG A 212 -10.02 6.35 -5.13
N LYS A 213 -9.55 6.72 -3.95
CA LYS A 213 -10.29 6.60 -2.68
C LYS A 213 -11.50 7.54 -2.61
N HIS A 214 -11.35 8.78 -3.07
CA HIS A 214 -12.38 9.82 -2.93
C HIS A 214 -13.27 9.98 -4.17
N GLY A 215 -12.78 9.62 -5.35
CA GLY A 215 -13.49 9.73 -6.63
C GLY A 215 -14.40 8.53 -6.93
N GLY A 216 -14.71 7.71 -5.92
CA GLY A 216 -15.60 6.56 -6.04
C GLY A 216 -17.07 6.95 -5.90
N ARG A 217 -17.91 6.49 -6.84
CA ARG A 217 -19.39 6.60 -6.88
C ARG A 217 -20.02 8.00 -6.92
N GLN A 218 -19.25 9.08 -6.73
CA GLN A 218 -19.79 10.44 -6.81
C GLN A 218 -19.75 10.95 -8.25
N VAL A 219 -20.92 11.04 -8.88
CA VAL A 219 -21.09 11.50 -10.28
C VAL A 219 -20.63 12.95 -10.45
N GLY A 220 -20.72 13.77 -9.40
CA GLY A 220 -20.28 15.18 -9.41
C GLY A 220 -18.79 15.42 -9.20
N GLY A 221 -17.99 14.36 -9.04
CA GLY A 221 -16.56 14.46 -8.69
C GLY A 221 -16.32 14.82 -7.23
N TRP A 222 -15.05 14.91 -6.84
CA TRP A 222 -14.62 15.36 -5.52
C TRP A 222 -13.56 16.45 -5.69
N SER A 223 -13.43 17.32 -4.68
CA SER A 223 -12.45 18.40 -4.70
C SER A 223 -11.69 18.55 -3.39
N PHE A 224 -10.42 18.96 -3.47
CA PHE A 224 -9.62 19.34 -2.32
C PHE A 224 -8.93 20.68 -2.56
N ASP A 225 -8.86 21.51 -1.53
CA ASP A 225 -7.96 22.65 -1.51
C ASP A 225 -6.51 22.15 -1.59
N LEU A 226 -5.66 22.82 -2.38
CA LEU A 226 -4.26 22.41 -2.56
C LEU A 226 -3.46 22.42 -1.26
N SER A 227 -3.76 23.35 -0.34
CA SER A 227 -3.16 23.40 0.99
C SER A 227 -3.49 22.16 1.83
N HIS A 228 -4.72 21.67 1.73
CA HIS A 228 -5.13 20.43 2.39
C HIS A 228 -4.38 19.22 1.81
N LEU A 229 -4.23 19.15 0.48
CA LEU A 229 -3.44 18.10 -0.16
C LEU A 229 -1.96 18.15 0.25
N HIS A 230 -1.37 19.35 0.36
CA HIS A 230 0.00 19.51 0.80
C HIS A 230 0.20 18.95 2.22
N ALA A 231 -0.67 19.33 3.17
CA ALA A 231 -0.65 18.78 4.52
C ALA A 231 -0.85 17.25 4.53
N LYS A 232 -1.83 16.75 3.76
CA LYS A 232 -2.16 15.32 3.67
C LYS A 232 -1.06 14.47 3.03
N SER A 233 -0.22 15.07 2.17
CA SER A 233 0.84 14.36 1.46
C SER A 233 2.04 14.00 2.32
N GLY A 234 2.24 14.69 3.44
CA GLY A 234 3.40 14.50 4.31
C GLY A 234 4.75 14.82 3.67
N VAL A 235 4.78 15.53 2.52
CA VAL A 235 6.03 15.92 1.84
C VAL A 235 6.81 16.97 2.64
N LEU A 236 8.13 16.96 2.49
CA LEU A 236 9.02 17.97 3.07
C LEU A 236 9.19 19.22 2.18
N SER A 237 8.81 19.13 0.91
CA SER A 237 8.96 20.23 -0.03
C SER A 237 8.06 21.41 0.36
N PRO A 238 8.52 22.67 0.19
CA PRO A 238 7.69 23.84 0.39
C PRO A 238 6.42 23.81 -0.47
N TYR A 239 5.35 24.44 0.02
CA TYR A 239 4.05 24.49 -0.67
C TYR A 239 4.15 24.93 -2.13
N LYS A 240 4.99 25.95 -2.44
CA LYS A 240 5.18 26.44 -3.83
C LYS A 240 5.68 25.35 -4.78
N ARG A 241 6.63 24.51 -4.32
CA ARG A 241 7.16 23.37 -5.08
C ARG A 241 6.08 22.31 -5.27
N PHE A 242 5.38 21.96 -4.20
CA PHE A 242 4.26 21.01 -4.24
C PHE A 242 3.17 21.45 -5.24
N ALA A 243 2.72 22.70 -5.16
CA ALA A 243 1.71 23.24 -6.06
C ALA A 243 2.19 23.30 -7.52
N PHE A 244 3.47 23.58 -7.75
CA PHE A 244 4.07 23.51 -9.09
C PHE A 244 4.02 22.09 -9.65
N GLU A 245 4.47 21.09 -8.88
CA GLU A 245 4.45 19.69 -9.29
C GLU A 245 3.02 19.16 -9.50
N LEU A 246 2.07 19.57 -8.66
CA LEU A 246 0.67 19.19 -8.81
C LEU A 246 0.05 19.79 -10.08
N ARG A 247 0.32 21.05 -10.40
CA ARG A 247 -0.14 21.67 -11.66
C ARG A 247 0.45 20.96 -12.87
N ASP A 248 1.71 20.52 -12.80
CA ASP A 248 2.32 19.74 -13.87
C ASP A 248 1.63 18.37 -14.07
N ILE A 249 1.30 17.66 -12.98
CA ILE A 249 0.51 16.42 -13.04
C ILE A 249 -0.85 16.69 -13.70
N VAL A 250 -1.56 17.74 -13.30
CA VAL A 250 -2.87 18.09 -13.89
C VAL A 250 -2.73 18.47 -15.36
N ARG A 251 -1.68 19.19 -15.75
CA ARG A 251 -1.42 19.52 -17.17
C ARG A 251 -1.19 18.26 -18.02
N ARG A 252 -0.48 17.25 -17.49
CA ARG A 252 -0.16 16.01 -18.21
C ARG A 252 -1.26 14.95 -18.19
N GLN A 253 -2.22 15.04 -17.26
CA GLN A 253 -3.29 14.05 -17.05
C GLN A 253 -2.83 12.57 -17.00
N PRO A 254 -1.79 12.21 -16.20
CA PRO A 254 -1.24 10.86 -16.25
C PRO A 254 -2.06 9.84 -15.43
N LEU A 255 -3.06 10.28 -14.64
CA LEU A 255 -3.79 9.42 -13.72
C LEU A 255 -4.80 8.53 -14.47
N PRO A 256 -4.60 7.20 -14.52
CA PRO A 256 -5.46 6.33 -15.30
C PRO A 256 -6.90 6.34 -14.78
N GLY A 257 -7.86 6.52 -15.68
CA GLY A 257 -9.29 6.50 -15.36
C GLY A 257 -9.84 7.78 -14.71
N TYR A 258 -9.05 8.84 -14.58
CA TYR A 258 -9.47 10.09 -13.96
C TYR A 258 -9.07 11.31 -14.79
N HIS A 259 -9.96 12.30 -14.84
CA HIS A 259 -9.66 13.63 -15.35
C HIS A 259 -9.52 14.59 -14.16
N LEU A 260 -8.46 15.38 -14.16
CA LEU A 260 -8.14 16.35 -13.13
C LEU A 260 -8.34 17.78 -13.62
N LEU A 261 -8.76 18.68 -12.72
CA LEU A 261 -8.87 20.10 -12.98
C LEU A 261 -8.35 20.87 -11.77
N ILE A 262 -7.69 22.01 -12.00
CA ILE A 262 -7.38 22.96 -10.94
C ILE A 262 -8.11 24.25 -11.26
N ASP A 263 -9.02 24.63 -10.37
CA ASP A 263 -9.74 25.88 -10.42
C ASP A 263 -9.17 26.85 -9.38
N ARG A 264 -9.25 28.14 -9.69
CA ARG A 264 -8.89 29.23 -8.79
C ARG A 264 -10.15 29.99 -8.42
N ASP A 265 -10.51 29.93 -7.15
CA ASP A 265 -11.62 30.72 -6.59
C ASP A 265 -11.09 31.56 -5.44
N SER A 266 -11.28 32.89 -5.54
CA SER A 266 -10.99 33.84 -4.46
C SER A 266 -9.58 33.70 -3.87
N GLY A 267 -8.58 33.45 -4.73
CA GLY A 267 -7.17 33.27 -4.36
C GLY A 267 -6.81 31.89 -3.81
N ARG A 268 -7.76 30.96 -3.70
CA ARG A 268 -7.53 29.56 -3.32
C ARG A 268 -7.54 28.67 -4.55
N GLU A 269 -6.58 27.76 -4.62
CA GLU A 269 -6.56 26.73 -5.65
C GLU A 269 -7.18 25.44 -5.12
N ARG A 270 -8.07 24.88 -5.94
CA ARG A 270 -8.78 23.64 -5.65
C ARG A 270 -8.55 22.64 -6.77
N LEU A 271 -8.11 21.44 -6.40
CA LEU A 271 -8.05 20.30 -7.29
C LEU A 271 -9.41 19.62 -7.30
N SER A 272 -10.04 19.53 -8.46
CA SER A 272 -11.25 18.75 -8.72
C SER A 272 -10.91 17.54 -9.59
N PHE A 273 -11.61 16.43 -9.40
CA PHE A 273 -11.41 15.25 -10.23
C PHE A 273 -12.68 14.42 -10.39
N ALA A 274 -12.80 13.81 -11.56
CA ALA A 274 -13.92 12.94 -11.90
C ALA A 274 -13.41 11.68 -12.64
N PRO A 275 -14.09 10.53 -12.48
CA PRO A 275 -13.82 9.37 -13.33
C PRO A 275 -14.02 9.74 -14.80
N ILE A 276 -13.09 9.34 -15.66
CA ILE A 276 -13.33 9.39 -17.11
C ILE A 276 -14.49 8.44 -17.38
N ALA A 277 -15.57 8.94 -17.99
CA ALA A 277 -16.68 8.09 -18.38
C ALA A 277 -16.14 7.01 -19.32
N LEU A 278 -16.03 5.77 -18.80
CA LEU A 278 -15.65 4.61 -19.60
C LEU A 278 -16.53 4.62 -20.85
N SER A 279 -15.91 4.53 -22.03
CA SER A 279 -16.64 4.36 -23.27
C SER A 279 -17.65 3.20 -23.11
N GLY A 280 -18.79 3.25 -23.80
CA GLY A 280 -19.83 2.21 -23.67
C GLY A 280 -19.29 0.79 -23.87
N PHE A 281 -18.22 0.66 -24.66
CA PHE A 281 -17.46 -0.55 -24.93
C PHE A 281 -16.77 -1.14 -23.68
N GLU A 282 -16.10 -0.31 -22.86
CA GLU A 282 -15.41 -0.77 -21.65
C GLU A 282 -16.38 -1.17 -20.53
N ARG A 283 -17.55 -0.53 -20.47
CA ARG A 283 -18.66 -0.93 -19.60
C ARG A 283 -19.24 -2.28 -20.01
N ALA A 284 -19.36 -2.53 -21.32
CA ALA A 284 -19.81 -3.82 -21.85
C ALA A 284 -18.81 -4.94 -21.50
N LEU A 285 -17.50 -4.73 -21.75
CA LEU A 285 -16.45 -5.70 -21.41
C LEU A 285 -16.41 -6.08 -19.93
N ARG A 286 -16.64 -5.14 -19.01
CA ARG A 286 -16.74 -5.43 -17.58
C ARG A 286 -18.01 -6.21 -17.20
N ARG A 287 -19.13 -6.01 -17.90
CA ARG A 287 -20.37 -6.78 -17.71
C ARG A 287 -20.27 -8.19 -18.29
N THR A 288 -19.61 -8.37 -19.43
CA THR A 288 -19.44 -9.70 -20.05
C THR A 288 -18.52 -10.59 -19.21
N ARG A 289 -17.46 -10.04 -18.61
CA ARG A 289 -16.58 -10.79 -17.70
C ARG A 289 -17.25 -11.18 -16.37
N ALA A 290 -18.17 -10.36 -15.87
CA ALA A 290 -18.94 -10.66 -14.65
C ALA A 290 -20.10 -11.66 -14.87
N SER A 291 -20.49 -11.89 -16.13
CA SER A 291 -21.56 -12.84 -16.50
C SER A 291 -21.03 -14.21 -16.95
N GLN A 292 -19.75 -14.32 -17.27
CA GLN A 292 -19.09 -15.60 -17.61
C GLN A 292 -18.53 -16.36 -16.40
N GLN A 293 -18.70 -15.84 -15.18
CA GLN A 293 -18.31 -16.47 -13.91
C GLN A 293 -19.52 -16.85 -13.03
N ARG A 294 -20.72 -16.96 -13.63
CA ARG A 294 -21.90 -17.56 -12.99
C ARG A 294 -22.17 -18.93 -13.58
#